data_AF-A0A6A7KBM1-F1
#
_entry.id   AF-A0A6A7KBM1-F1
#
_cell.length_a   1.000
_cell.length_b   1.000
_cell.length_c   1.000
_cell.angle_alpha   90.00
_cell.angle_beta   90.00
_cell.angle_gamma   90.00
#
_symmetry.space_group_name_H-M   'P 1'
#
loop_
_entity.id
_entity.type
_entity.pdbx_description
1 polymer ?
#
loop_
_entity_poly.entity_id
_entity_poly.type
_entity_poly.pdbx_seq_one_letter_code
_entity_poly.pdbx_strand_id
1 'polypeptide(L)'
;MALFGEKKSKEEKEEQKLQQFMDRYQLEDLDKKDLVVLQRIAGDLTGNSLFKAGMALSFAKAEEQAKVTYLSALVEQNWLIIKQLGRLNKNIEKLNEK
;
A
#
# COMPACT_ATOMS: atom_id res chain seq x y z
N MET A 1 -5.35 34.31 14.75
CA MET A 1 -6.27 33.95 13.65
C MET A 1 -5.76 32.67 12.99
N ALA A 2 -6.67 31.81 12.51
CA ALA A 2 -6.43 30.52 11.84
C ALA A 2 -6.18 29.28 12.74
N LEU A 3 -7.20 28.88 13.52
CA LEU A 3 -7.28 27.54 14.13
C LEU A 3 -8.52 26.73 13.72
N PHE A 4 -9.29 27.22 12.75
CA PHE A 4 -10.45 26.50 12.21
C PHE A 4 -10.32 26.43 10.70
N GLY A 5 -9.45 25.53 10.22
CA GLY A 5 -9.54 25.03 8.86
C GLY A 5 -10.83 24.20 8.72
N GLU A 6 -11.52 24.37 7.60
CA GLU A 6 -12.77 23.68 7.27
C GLU A 6 -12.69 22.19 7.65
N LYS A 7 -13.67 21.75 8.43
CA LYS A 7 -13.73 20.39 8.95
C LYS A 7 -14.17 19.47 7.80
N LYS A 8 -13.20 19.00 7.00
CA LYS A 8 -13.44 18.05 5.89
C LYS A 8 -14.35 16.91 6.32
N SER A 9 -15.30 16.57 5.45
CA SER A 9 -16.26 15.48 5.68
C SER A 9 -15.52 14.13 5.84
N LYS A 10 -16.19 13.11 6.38
CA LYS A 10 -15.58 11.77 6.49
C LYS A 10 -15.21 11.20 5.11
N GLU A 11 -16.07 11.39 4.12
CA GLU A 11 -15.86 10.93 2.74
C GLU A 11 -14.68 11.66 2.08
N GLU A 12 -14.57 12.98 2.25
CA GLU A 12 -13.45 13.76 1.70
C GLU A 12 -12.09 13.34 2.28
N LYS A 13 -12.07 12.90 3.55
CA LYS A 13 -10.87 12.37 4.19
C LYS A 13 -10.50 10.99 3.66
N GLU A 14 -11.49 10.16 3.35
CA GLU A 14 -11.27 8.84 2.79
C GLU A 14 -10.75 8.93 1.35
N GLU A 15 -11.34 9.79 0.52
CA GLU A 15 -10.84 10.03 -0.83
C GLU A 15 -9.41 10.61 -0.84
N GLN A 16 -9.09 11.54 0.06
CA GLN A 16 -7.72 12.07 0.16
C GLN A 16 -6.70 11.01 0.59
N LYS A 17 -7.07 10.13 1.52
CA LYS A 17 -6.21 9.00 1.92
C LYS A 17 -6.00 8.03 0.77
N LEU A 18 -7.05 7.77 -0.02
CA LEU A 18 -6.97 6.93 -1.21
C LEU A 18 -6.05 7.58 -2.26
N GLN A 19 -6.20 8.87 -2.52
CA GLN A 19 -5.36 9.61 -3.45
C GLN A 19 -3.89 9.59 -3.04
N GLN A 20 -3.59 9.92 -1.78
CA GLN A 20 -2.21 9.85 -1.25
C GLN A 20 -1.60 8.45 -1.36
N PHE A 21 -2.43 7.42 -1.21
CA PHE A 21 -2.01 6.04 -1.37
C PHE A 21 -1.70 5.71 -2.83
N MET A 22 -2.56 6.11 -3.76
CA MET A 22 -2.31 5.97 -5.19
C MET A 22 -1.00 6.64 -5.61
N ASP A 23 -0.81 7.90 -5.20
CA ASP A 23 0.36 8.70 -5.56
C ASP A 23 1.66 8.07 -5.00
N ARG A 24 1.63 7.63 -3.72
CA ARG A 24 2.79 7.01 -3.07
C ARG A 24 3.27 5.76 -3.79
N TYR A 25 2.33 4.94 -4.26
CA TYR A 25 2.65 3.65 -4.88
C TYR A 25 2.64 3.71 -6.42
N GLN A 26 2.28 4.86 -7.01
CA GLN A 26 2.09 5.09 -8.45
C GLN A 26 1.05 4.12 -9.03
N LEU A 27 -0.13 4.12 -8.44
CA LEU A 27 -1.26 3.24 -8.76
C LEU A 27 -2.41 3.99 -9.44
N GLU A 28 -2.12 5.12 -10.10
CA GLU A 28 -3.11 6.01 -10.74
C GLU A 28 -3.96 5.30 -11.81
N ASP A 29 -3.46 4.17 -12.31
CA ASP A 29 -4.07 3.38 -13.38
C ASP A 29 -4.86 2.17 -12.89
N LEU A 30 -4.97 1.96 -11.57
CA LEU A 30 -5.75 0.86 -10.99
C LEU A 30 -7.20 1.28 -10.73
N ASP A 31 -8.11 0.32 -10.86
CA ASP A 31 -9.52 0.58 -10.60
C ASP A 31 -9.79 0.80 -9.10
N LYS A 32 -10.90 1.46 -8.76
CA LYS A 32 -11.24 1.77 -7.36
C LYS A 32 -11.39 0.50 -6.50
N LYS A 33 -11.75 -0.65 -7.07
CA LYS A 33 -11.95 -1.89 -6.31
C LYS A 33 -10.62 -2.52 -5.91
N ASP A 34 -9.67 -2.61 -6.83
CA ASP A 34 -8.32 -3.09 -6.60
C ASP A 34 -7.61 -2.18 -5.61
N LEU A 35 -7.78 -0.86 -5.73
CA LEU A 35 -7.21 0.11 -4.80
C LEU A 35 -7.67 -0.08 -3.35
N VAL A 36 -8.94 -0.43 -3.11
CA VAL A 36 -9.44 -0.72 -1.76
C VAL A 36 -8.80 -1.98 -1.19
N VAL A 37 -8.67 -3.03 -2.01
CA VAL A 37 -8.00 -4.28 -1.60
C VAL A 37 -6.53 -4.02 -1.26
N LEU A 38 -5.86 -3.23 -2.10
CA LEU A 38 -4.47 -2.85 -1.92
C LEU A 38 -4.22 -1.96 -0.70
N GLN A 39 -5.12 -1.01 -0.42
CA GLN A 39 -5.05 -0.17 0.77
C GLN A 39 -5.19 -1.01 2.05
N ARG A 40 -6.08 -2.03 2.04
CA ARG A 40 -6.18 -3.00 3.13
C ARG A 40 -4.88 -3.79 3.30
N ILE A 41 -4.32 -4.34 2.21
CA ILE A 41 -3.06 -5.09 2.24
C ILE A 41 -1.91 -4.22 2.79
N ALA A 42 -1.83 -2.95 2.39
CA ALA A 42 -0.82 -2.03 2.90
C ALA A 42 -1.03 -1.70 4.40
N GLY A 43 -2.28 -1.59 4.85
CA GLY A 43 -2.61 -1.47 6.27
C GLY A 43 -2.13 -2.67 7.08
N ASP A 44 -2.42 -3.88 6.59
CA ASP A 44 -1.99 -5.14 7.20
C ASP A 44 -0.45 -5.26 7.24
N LEU A 45 0.24 -4.78 6.21
CA LEU A 45 1.70 -4.72 6.17
C LEU A 45 2.31 -3.73 7.17
N THR A 46 1.67 -2.57 7.33
CA THR A 46 2.10 -1.57 8.32
C THR A 46 1.91 -2.12 9.73
N GLY A 47 0.81 -2.85 9.97
CA GLY A 47 0.60 -3.63 11.19
C GLY A 47 1.70 -4.67 11.42
N ASN A 48 2.11 -5.38 10.37
CA ASN A 48 3.23 -6.33 10.42
C ASN A 48 4.57 -5.65 10.72
N SER A 49 4.79 -4.41 10.27
CA SER A 49 5.99 -3.64 10.57
C SER A 49 6.04 -3.21 12.04
N LEU A 50 4.90 -2.79 12.61
CA LEU A 50 4.78 -2.53 14.05
C LEU A 50 4.97 -3.81 14.87
N PHE A 51 4.42 -4.93 14.39
CA PHE A 51 4.61 -6.24 15.00
C PHE A 51 6.09 -6.68 14.99
N LYS A 52 6.81 -6.50 13.87
CA LYS A 52 8.26 -6.72 13.79
C LYS A 52 9.03 -5.88 14.81
N ALA A 53 8.70 -4.60 14.92
CA ALA A 53 9.34 -3.71 15.90
C ALA A 53 9.08 -4.22 17.34
N GLY A 54 7.84 -4.64 17.63
CA GLY A 54 7.49 -5.28 18.90
C GLY A 54 8.26 -6.58 19.17
N MET A 55 8.42 -7.44 18.16
CA MET A 55 9.20 -8.69 18.26
C MET A 55 10.69 -8.44 18.50
N ALA A 56 11.26 -7.43 17.83
CA ALA A 56 12.64 -7.04 18.04
C ALA A 56 12.87 -6.52 19.47
N LEU A 57 11.90 -5.79 20.02
CA LEU A 57 11.93 -5.30 21.40
C LEU A 57 11.62 -6.39 22.46
N SER A 58 10.87 -7.43 22.10
CA SER A 58 10.52 -8.54 23.00
C SER A 58 11.56 -9.66 23.07
N PHE A 59 12.72 -9.49 22.41
CA PHE A 59 13.76 -10.52 22.27
C PHE A 59 13.23 -11.83 21.67
N ALA A 60 12.30 -11.75 20.71
CA ALA A 60 11.83 -12.92 19.98
C ALA A 60 13.01 -13.69 19.36
N LYS A 61 12.90 -15.03 19.24
CA LYS A 61 13.98 -15.87 18.72
C LYS A 61 14.40 -15.40 17.33
N ALA A 62 15.71 -15.43 17.05
CA ALA A 62 16.26 -14.99 15.76
C ALA A 62 15.61 -15.70 14.56
N GLU A 63 15.23 -16.97 14.72
CA GLU A 63 14.50 -17.74 13.69
C GLU A 63 13.12 -17.12 13.37
N GLU A 64 12.37 -16.69 14.39
CA GLU A 64 11.07 -16.06 14.19
C GLU A 64 11.20 -14.68 13.54
N GLN A 65 12.21 -13.90 13.94
CA GLN A 65 12.51 -12.61 13.30
C GLN A 65 12.88 -12.79 11.82
N ALA A 66 13.66 -13.82 11.48
CA ALA A 66 14.03 -14.13 10.10
C ALA A 66 12.80 -14.51 9.25
N LYS A 67 11.90 -15.35 9.77
CA LYS A 67 10.64 -15.72 9.08
C LYS A 67 9.78 -14.50 8.78
N VAL A 68 9.57 -13.63 9.76
CA VAL A 68 8.76 -12.42 9.56
C VAL A 68 9.44 -11.44 8.59
N THR A 69 10.76 -11.35 8.62
CA THR A 69 11.53 -10.56 7.63
C THR A 69 11.33 -11.07 6.22
N TYR A 70 11.49 -12.38 6.01
CA TYR A 70 11.28 -13.03 4.71
C TYR A 70 9.86 -12.83 4.19
N LEU A 71 8.85 -13.02 5.05
CA LEU A 71 7.45 -12.81 4.67
C LEU A 71 7.19 -11.37 4.20
N SER A 72 7.77 -10.36 4.85
CA SER A 72 7.59 -8.98 4.35
C SER A 72 8.30 -8.73 3.02
N ALA A 73 9.49 -9.30 2.81
CA ALA A 73 10.17 -9.18 1.53
C ALA A 73 9.32 -9.79 0.38
N LEU A 74 8.63 -10.91 0.63
CA LEU A 74 7.68 -11.49 -0.33
C LEU A 74 6.51 -10.56 -0.63
N VAL A 75 5.94 -9.90 0.39
CA VAL A 75 4.83 -8.98 0.13
C VAL A 75 5.30 -7.72 -0.62
N GLU A 76 6.48 -7.18 -0.31
CA GLU A 76 7.08 -6.09 -1.08
C GLU A 76 7.31 -6.49 -2.55
N GLN A 77 7.78 -7.72 -2.78
CA GLN A 77 7.92 -8.27 -4.13
C GLN A 77 6.57 -8.37 -4.85
N ASN A 78 5.52 -8.87 -4.18
CA ASN A 78 4.17 -8.94 -4.75
C ASN A 78 3.65 -7.55 -5.16
N TRP A 79 3.95 -6.53 -4.35
CA TRP A 79 3.63 -5.14 -4.67
C TRP A 79 4.32 -4.64 -5.95
N LEU A 80 5.61 -4.95 -6.11
CA LEU A 80 6.35 -4.63 -7.31
C LEU A 80 5.76 -5.31 -8.55
N ILE A 81 5.34 -6.58 -8.42
CA ILE A 81 4.71 -7.34 -9.50
C ILE A 81 3.40 -6.69 -9.94
N ILE A 82 2.52 -6.35 -8.99
CA ILE A 82 1.24 -5.68 -9.29
C ILE A 82 1.48 -4.38 -10.05
N LYS A 83 2.47 -3.59 -9.63
CA LYS A 83 2.84 -2.35 -10.30
C LYS A 83 3.37 -2.56 -11.72
N GLN A 84 4.19 -3.59 -11.93
CA GLN A 84 4.68 -3.93 -13.28
C GLN A 84 3.57 -4.42 -14.19
N LEU A 85 2.64 -5.24 -13.68
CA LEU A 85 1.48 -5.72 -14.43
C LEU A 85 0.56 -4.57 -14.84
N GLY A 86 0.29 -3.61 -13.94
CA GLY A 86 -0.48 -2.41 -14.26
C GLY A 86 0.16 -1.60 -15.40
N ARG A 87 1.48 -1.38 -15.36
CA ARG A 87 2.22 -0.70 -16.43
C ARG A 87 2.16 -1.46 -17.76
N LEU A 88 2.25 -2.79 -17.73
CA LEU A 88 2.13 -3.63 -18.92
C LEU A 88 0.73 -3.51 -19.55
N ASN A 89 -0.33 -3.60 -18.76
CA ASN A 89 -1.71 -3.47 -19.26
C ASN A 89 -1.92 -2.12 -19.97
N LYS A 90 -1.52 -1.01 -19.34
CA LYS A 90 -1.65 0.32 -19.96
C LYS A 90 -0.87 0.47 -21.26
N ASN A 91 0.30 -0.15 -21.36
CA ASN A 91 1.07 -0.16 -22.60
C ASN A 91 0.38 -0.98 -23.69
N ILE A 92 -0.27 -2.09 -23.35
CA ILE A 92 -1.04 -2.93 -24.27
C ILE A 92 -2.28 -2.18 -24.77
N GLU A 93 -3.03 -1.52 -23.89
CA GLU A 93 -4.20 -0.72 -24.27
C GLU A 93 -3.83 0.37 -25.27
N LYS A 94 -2.75 1.13 -25.02
CA LYS A 94 -2.22 2.14 -25.94
C LYS A 94 -1.80 1.60 -27.31
N LEU A 95 -1.40 0.33 -27.38
CA LEU A 95 -1.06 -0.32 -28.64
C LEU A 95 -2.31 -0.74 -29.43
N ASN A 96 -3.38 -1.14 -28.74
CA ASN A 96 -4.65 -1.55 -29.35
C ASN A 96 -5.53 -0.38 -29.80
N GLU A 97 -5.32 0.82 -29.27
CA GLU A 97 -6.01 2.05 -29.71
C GLU A 97 -5.44 2.66 -31.01
N LYS A 98 -4.38 2.06 -31.58
CA LYS A 98 -3.80 2.43 -32.88
C LYS A 98 -4.33 1.54 -34.00
#